data_AF-I3ZM52-F1
#
_entry.id   AF-I3ZM52-F1
#
_cell.length_a   1.000
_cell.length_b   1.000
_cell.length_c   1.000
_cell.angle_alpha   90.00
_cell.angle_beta   90.00
_cell.angle_gamma   90.00
#
_symmetry.space_group_name_H-M   'P 1'
#
loop_
_entity.id
_entity.type
_entity.pdbx_description
1 polymer ?
#
loop_
_entity_poly.entity_id
_entity_poly.type
_entity_poly.pdbx_seq_one_letter_code
_entity_poly.pdbx_strand_id
1 'polypeptide(L)'
;MVQSCPRCGATLPAVDDGPAAFCAHCGLPQLTVSEHALREHAETLPNAAGGATGGPSVDATSLDWPVALRILSVATLAGVVPAAAIPSSVADGTVGGLTLLLVPMLSLAAVAFYQRARPLREMSPATGTRLGGTLGLMMGTLVAVITGITGFVLRYRFHSHVMDDKISAASDAMMKQIMETSPPPPELLGFLQSPEFHAGSFIAGYGMTVMLLIVAGSVCGWIAGALFRARRQRNLS
;
A
#
# COMPACT_ATOMS: atom_id res chain seq x y z
N MET A 1 -30.65 4.88 -45.01
CA MET A 1 -29.24 5.35 -45.15
C MET A 1 -28.37 4.12 -45.33
N VAL A 2 -27.56 4.05 -46.40
CA VAL A 2 -26.67 2.89 -46.63
C VAL A 2 -25.45 3.04 -45.72
N GLN A 3 -25.27 2.12 -44.78
CA GLN A 3 -24.10 2.11 -43.90
C GLN A 3 -22.95 1.34 -44.56
N SER A 4 -21.76 1.92 -44.52
CA SER A 4 -20.53 1.30 -45.03
C SER A 4 -19.60 0.93 -43.88
N CYS A 5 -18.86 -0.16 -44.05
CA CYS A 5 -17.88 -0.59 -43.07
C CYS A 5 -16.73 0.43 -42.97
N PRO A 6 -16.38 0.92 -41.76
CA PRO A 6 -15.31 1.91 -41.60
C PRO A 6 -13.92 1.38 -41.95
N ARG A 7 -13.75 0.04 -41.97
CA ARG A 7 -12.44 -0.59 -42.26
C ARG A 7 -12.23 -0.88 -43.74
N CYS A 8 -13.23 -1.42 -44.42
CA CYS A 8 -13.09 -1.89 -45.80
C CYS A 8 -14.00 -1.18 -46.81
N GLY A 9 -14.83 -0.24 -46.37
CA GLY A 9 -15.75 0.52 -47.21
C GLY A 9 -16.92 -0.30 -47.80
N ALA A 10 -16.97 -1.61 -47.56
CA ALA A 10 -18.02 -2.47 -48.07
C ALA A 10 -19.39 -2.09 -47.49
N THR A 11 -20.43 -2.19 -48.31
CA THR A 11 -21.82 -1.95 -47.89
C THR A 11 -22.26 -3.04 -46.91
N LEU A 12 -22.84 -2.64 -45.80
CA LEU A 12 -23.33 -3.57 -44.78
C LEU A 12 -24.76 -4.03 -45.16
N PRO A 13 -25.02 -5.35 -45.19
CA PRO A 13 -26.39 -5.84 -45.40
C PRO A 13 -27.25 -5.47 -44.18
N ALA A 14 -28.50 -5.07 -44.43
CA ALA A 14 -29.50 -4.93 -43.39
C ALA A 14 -30.04 -6.33 -43.05
N VAL A 15 -29.96 -6.70 -41.77
CA VAL A 15 -30.47 -7.98 -41.25
C VAL A 15 -31.45 -7.64 -40.14
N ASP A 16 -32.70 -8.11 -40.27
CA ASP A 16 -33.77 -7.93 -39.28
C ASP A 16 -33.96 -6.47 -38.83
N ASP A 17 -34.18 -5.57 -39.80
CA ASP A 17 -34.41 -4.13 -39.60
C ASP A 17 -33.25 -3.33 -38.93
N GLY A 18 -32.09 -3.96 -38.73
CA GLY A 18 -30.88 -3.34 -38.18
C GLY A 18 -29.62 -3.56 -39.03
N PRO A 19 -28.53 -2.84 -38.73
CA PRO A 19 -27.25 -3.08 -39.39
C PRO A 19 -26.65 -4.42 -38.94
N ALA A 20 -26.08 -5.18 -39.87
CA ALA A 20 -25.44 -6.45 -39.56
C ALA A 20 -24.37 -6.29 -38.46
N ALA A 21 -24.42 -7.16 -37.44
CA ALA A 21 -23.49 -7.14 -36.30
C ALA A 21 -22.03 -7.33 -36.72
N PHE A 22 -21.77 -7.92 -37.88
CA PHE A 22 -20.44 -8.14 -38.44
C PHE A 22 -20.40 -7.80 -39.93
N CYS A 23 -19.27 -7.26 -40.38
CA CYS A 23 -19.02 -7.10 -41.80
C CYS A 23 -18.72 -8.45 -42.45
N ALA A 24 -19.53 -8.85 -43.44
CA ALA A 24 -19.33 -10.11 -44.18
C ALA A 24 -18.01 -10.15 -44.97
N HIS A 25 -17.37 -9.01 -45.24
CA HIS A 25 -16.16 -8.95 -46.06
C HIS A 25 -14.86 -9.00 -45.23
N CYS A 26 -14.81 -8.32 -44.08
CA CYS A 26 -13.60 -8.21 -43.25
C CYS A 26 -13.75 -8.75 -41.82
N GLY A 27 -14.94 -9.23 -41.44
CA GLY A 27 -15.22 -9.76 -40.11
C GLY A 27 -15.26 -8.72 -38.99
N LEU A 28 -15.20 -7.42 -39.30
CA LEU A 28 -15.19 -6.38 -38.27
C LEU A 28 -16.57 -6.29 -37.59
N PRO A 29 -16.65 -6.39 -36.25
CA PRO A 29 -17.88 -6.16 -35.52
C PRO A 29 -18.34 -4.70 -35.67
N GLN A 30 -19.61 -4.49 -36.00
CA GLN A 30 -20.25 -3.17 -36.15
C GLN A 30 -21.17 -2.86 -34.95
N LEU A 31 -20.75 -3.24 -33.75
CA LEU A 31 -21.51 -2.98 -32.52
C LEU A 31 -21.50 -1.48 -32.21
N THR A 32 -22.52 -0.78 -32.69
CA THR A 32 -22.81 0.60 -32.27
C THR A 32 -23.73 0.53 -31.06
N VAL A 33 -23.29 1.12 -29.95
CA VAL A 33 -24.16 1.30 -28.79
C VAL A 33 -25.17 2.36 -29.19
N SER A 34 -26.46 2.03 -29.15
CA SER A 34 -27.51 2.99 -29.50
C SER A 34 -27.48 4.18 -28.54
N GLU A 35 -27.61 5.40 -29.07
CA GLU A 35 -27.69 6.61 -28.22
C GLU A 35 -28.84 6.54 -27.23
N HIS A 36 -29.92 5.83 -27.57
CA HIS A 36 -31.01 5.51 -26.65
C HIS A 36 -30.56 4.65 -25.47
N ALA A 37 -29.75 3.61 -25.69
CA ALA A 37 -29.18 2.83 -24.59
C ALA A 37 -28.20 3.66 -23.76
N LEU A 38 -27.43 4.56 -24.36
CA LEU A 38 -26.53 5.47 -23.63
C LEU A 38 -27.30 6.48 -22.76
N ARG A 39 -28.40 7.01 -23.30
CA ARG A 39 -29.25 8.01 -22.64
C ARG A 39 -30.15 7.40 -21.58
N GLU A 40 -30.69 6.23 -21.82
CA GLU A 40 -31.42 5.45 -20.81
C GLU A 40 -30.50 5.08 -19.65
N HIS A 41 -29.20 4.81 -19.90
CA HIS A 41 -28.20 4.61 -18.84
C HIS A 41 -27.84 5.89 -18.08
N ALA A 42 -27.90 7.07 -18.73
CA ALA A 42 -27.64 8.36 -18.09
C ALA A 42 -28.84 8.85 -17.26
N GLU A 43 -30.07 8.55 -17.69
CA GLU A 43 -31.32 8.90 -16.99
C GLU A 43 -31.68 7.89 -15.87
N THR A 44 -31.07 6.69 -15.86
CA THR A 44 -31.17 5.68 -14.78
C THR A 44 -30.01 5.70 -13.77
N LEU A 45 -29.35 6.84 -13.54
CA LEU A 45 -28.62 7.08 -12.29
C LEU A 45 -29.58 7.72 -11.26
N PRO A 46 -30.22 6.94 -10.35
CA PRO A 46 -30.75 7.53 -9.15
C PRO A 46 -29.57 7.94 -8.27
N ASN A 47 -29.66 9.14 -7.70
CA ASN A 47 -28.90 9.51 -6.51
C ASN A 47 -28.86 8.31 -5.54
N ALA A 48 -27.65 7.91 -5.18
CA ALA A 48 -27.26 6.97 -4.14
C ALA A 48 -28.41 6.44 -3.26
N ALA A 49 -28.98 5.28 -3.60
CA ALA A 49 -29.61 4.38 -2.64
C ALA A 49 -29.90 3.02 -3.28
N GLY A 50 -29.09 2.01 -2.94
CA GLY A 50 -29.53 0.61 -2.81
C GLY A 50 -29.80 -0.22 -4.07
N GLY A 51 -28.92 -1.21 -4.31
CA GLY A 51 -29.38 -2.57 -4.64
C GLY A 51 -29.48 -3.00 -6.12
N ALA A 52 -28.34 -3.38 -6.68
CA ALA A 52 -28.06 -4.45 -7.66
C ALA A 52 -29.21 -5.07 -8.49
N THR A 53 -29.04 -5.09 -9.82
CA THR A 53 -28.59 -6.27 -10.58
C THR A 53 -28.18 -5.86 -12.01
N GLY A 54 -26.94 -5.41 -12.16
CA GLY A 54 -26.26 -5.23 -13.45
C GLY A 54 -25.07 -6.19 -13.52
N GLY A 55 -24.79 -6.75 -14.70
CA GLY A 55 -23.56 -7.52 -14.94
C GLY A 55 -22.32 -6.75 -14.47
N PRO A 56 -21.22 -7.44 -14.10
CA PRO A 56 -20.19 -6.88 -13.24
C PRO A 56 -19.55 -5.65 -13.89
N SER A 57 -20.06 -4.47 -13.56
CA SER A 57 -19.28 -3.25 -13.56
C SER A 57 -18.16 -3.54 -12.57
N VAL A 58 -16.99 -3.91 -13.09
CA VAL A 58 -15.79 -4.00 -12.26
C VAL A 58 -15.65 -2.63 -11.67
N ASP A 59 -16.05 -2.48 -10.40
CA ASP A 59 -15.83 -1.25 -9.63
C ASP A 59 -14.38 -0.87 -9.86
N ALA A 60 -14.15 0.15 -10.69
CA ALA A 60 -12.80 0.56 -11.09
C ALA A 60 -11.96 0.96 -9.87
N THR A 61 -12.63 1.19 -8.74
CA THR A 61 -12.11 1.59 -7.44
C THR A 61 -12.01 0.44 -6.42
N SER A 62 -12.62 -0.73 -6.65
CA SER A 62 -12.51 -1.84 -5.70
C SER A 62 -11.13 -2.49 -5.80
N LEU A 63 -10.47 -2.72 -4.67
CA LEU A 63 -9.15 -3.35 -4.62
C LEU A 63 -9.31 -4.88 -4.62
N ASP A 64 -8.53 -5.59 -5.44
CA ASP A 64 -8.42 -7.05 -5.36
C ASP A 64 -7.50 -7.42 -4.18
N TRP A 65 -8.06 -7.40 -2.96
CA TRP A 65 -7.32 -7.66 -1.73
C TRP A 65 -6.56 -8.99 -1.73
N PRO A 66 -7.10 -10.13 -2.23
CA PRO A 66 -6.35 -11.37 -2.31
C PRO A 66 -5.04 -11.26 -3.09
N VAL A 67 -5.05 -10.58 -4.25
CA VAL A 67 -3.84 -10.37 -5.05
C VAL A 67 -2.92 -9.35 -4.41
N ALA A 68 -3.49 -8.24 -3.92
CA ALA A 68 -2.74 -7.20 -3.21
C ALA A 68 -1.97 -7.78 -2.02
N LEU A 69 -2.63 -8.57 -1.16
CA LEU A 69 -2.02 -9.16 0.03
C LEU A 69 -0.87 -10.12 -0.32
N ARG A 70 -0.96 -10.87 -1.43
CA ARG A 70 0.15 -11.72 -1.88
C ARG A 70 1.37 -10.88 -2.24
N ILE A 71 1.19 -9.83 -3.05
CA ILE A 71 2.28 -8.94 -3.46
C ILE A 71 2.87 -8.22 -2.24
N LEU A 72 2.00 -7.71 -1.36
CA LEU A 72 2.40 -7.04 -0.13
C LEU A 72 3.18 -7.97 0.79
N SER A 73 2.72 -9.20 1.01
CA SER A 73 3.42 -10.18 1.85
C SER A 73 4.85 -10.47 1.35
N VAL A 74 5.03 -10.63 0.04
CA VAL A 74 6.35 -10.83 -0.56
C VAL A 74 7.23 -9.58 -0.41
N ALA A 75 6.68 -8.38 -0.64
CA ALA A 75 7.41 -7.12 -0.45
C ALA A 75 7.80 -6.90 1.02
N THR A 76 6.91 -7.21 1.96
CA THR A 76 7.15 -7.14 3.40
C THR A 76 8.30 -8.06 3.78
N LEU A 77 8.28 -9.33 3.37
CA LEU A 77 9.34 -10.28 3.66
C LEU A 77 10.67 -9.84 3.03
N ALA A 78 10.65 -9.37 1.78
CA ALA A 78 11.84 -8.90 1.09
C ALA A 78 12.49 -7.67 1.76
N GLY A 79 11.70 -6.81 2.41
CA GLY A 79 12.25 -5.66 3.14
C GLY A 79 12.71 -5.98 4.56
N VAL A 80 11.97 -6.83 5.28
CA VAL A 80 12.24 -7.09 6.70
C VAL A 80 13.30 -8.17 6.91
N VAL A 81 13.30 -9.25 6.13
CA VAL A 81 14.22 -10.38 6.35
C VAL A 81 15.69 -9.96 6.19
N PRO A 82 16.11 -9.23 5.12
CA PRO A 82 17.49 -8.79 5.00
C PRO A 82 17.90 -7.82 6.11
N ALA A 83 17.00 -6.92 6.52
CA ALA A 83 17.26 -6.00 7.61
C ALA A 83 17.45 -6.74 8.94
N ALA A 84 16.65 -7.77 9.21
CA ALA A 84 16.74 -8.60 10.41
C ALA A 84 17.90 -9.61 10.39
N ALA A 85 18.39 -9.99 9.21
CA ALA A 85 19.51 -10.92 9.06
C ALA A 85 20.86 -10.31 9.50
N ILE A 86 20.95 -8.98 9.62
CA ILE A 86 22.14 -8.30 10.13
C ILE A 86 22.17 -8.49 11.66
N PRO A 87 23.14 -9.24 12.23
CA PRO A 87 23.10 -9.63 13.64
C PRO A 87 23.09 -8.45 14.61
N SER A 88 23.72 -7.33 14.21
CA SER A 88 23.76 -6.11 15.01
C SER A 88 22.47 -5.29 14.89
N SER A 89 21.72 -5.39 13.79
CA SER A 89 20.64 -4.45 13.52
C SER A 89 19.46 -4.59 14.48
N VAL A 90 19.13 -5.84 14.85
CA VAL A 90 18.03 -6.14 15.78
C VAL A 90 18.39 -5.66 17.18
N ALA A 91 19.64 -5.88 17.59
CA ALA A 91 20.15 -5.44 18.88
C ALA A 91 20.32 -3.92 18.95
N ASP A 92 20.74 -3.27 17.86
CA ASP A 92 20.92 -1.81 17.77
C ASP A 92 19.59 -1.05 17.58
N GLY A 93 18.47 -1.75 17.36
CA GLY A 93 17.20 -1.12 16.97
C GLY A 93 17.22 -0.47 15.58
N THR A 94 18.31 -0.64 14.80
CA THR A 94 18.49 -0.03 13.48
C THR A 94 17.68 -0.71 12.39
N VAL A 95 17.08 -1.88 12.65
CA VAL A 95 16.09 -2.52 11.76
C VAL A 95 14.98 -1.53 11.39
N GLY A 96 14.49 -0.73 12.35
CA GLY A 96 13.47 0.28 12.10
C GLY A 96 13.92 1.36 11.12
N GLY A 97 15.15 1.86 11.28
CA GLY A 97 15.73 2.89 10.41
C GLY A 97 16.02 2.41 8.99
N LEU A 98 16.59 1.21 8.84
CA LEU A 98 16.79 0.57 7.53
C LEU A 98 15.46 0.29 6.84
N THR A 99 14.46 -0.16 7.59
CA THR A 99 13.12 -0.42 7.06
C THR A 99 12.48 0.87 6.56
N LEU A 100 12.62 1.98 7.30
CA LEU A 100 12.13 3.31 6.89
C LEU A 100 12.70 3.76 5.52
N LEU A 101 13.97 3.45 5.24
CA LEU A 101 14.58 3.76 3.93
C LEU A 101 14.06 2.85 2.81
N LEU A 102 13.69 1.61 3.12
CA LEU A 102 13.21 0.63 2.15
C LEU A 102 11.71 0.77 1.81
N VAL A 103 10.89 1.28 2.74
CA VAL A 103 9.44 1.44 2.54
C VAL A 103 9.06 2.27 1.31
N PRO A 104 9.70 3.41 1.01
CA PRO A 104 9.43 4.17 -0.22
C PRO A 104 9.64 3.33 -1.49
N MET A 105 10.74 2.57 -1.54
CA MET A 105 11.08 1.75 -2.71
C MET A 105 10.13 0.56 -2.85
N LEU A 106 9.83 -0.11 -1.74
CA LEU A 106 8.95 -1.27 -1.72
C LEU A 106 7.48 -0.89 -1.99
N SER A 107 7.03 0.26 -1.51
CA SER A 107 5.68 0.76 -1.81
C SER A 107 5.52 1.09 -3.29
N LEU A 108 6.51 1.72 -3.91
CA LEU A 108 6.51 1.99 -5.35
C LEU A 108 6.51 0.67 -6.16
N ALA A 109 7.36 -0.28 -5.77
CA ALA A 109 7.45 -1.59 -6.40
C ALA A 109 6.15 -2.39 -6.25
N ALA A 110 5.56 -2.44 -5.06
CA ALA A 110 4.30 -3.15 -4.79
C ALA A 110 3.16 -2.60 -5.64
N VAL A 111 3.06 -1.27 -5.76
CA VAL A 111 2.09 -0.62 -6.64
C VAL A 111 2.35 -0.98 -8.11
N ALA A 112 3.60 -0.96 -8.57
CA ALA A 112 3.96 -1.33 -9.94
C ALA A 112 3.63 -2.80 -10.25
N PHE A 113 3.92 -3.73 -9.33
CA PHE A 113 3.57 -5.14 -9.47
C PHE A 113 2.06 -5.36 -9.47
N TYR A 114 1.33 -4.64 -8.61
CA TYR A 114 -0.14 -4.72 -8.58
C TYR A 114 -0.74 -4.24 -9.90
N GLN A 115 -0.25 -3.12 -10.45
CA GLN A 115 -0.70 -2.64 -11.75
C GLN A 115 -0.38 -3.63 -12.88
N ARG A 116 0.81 -4.26 -12.86
CA ARG A 116 1.18 -5.30 -13.83
C ARG A 116 0.28 -6.53 -13.74
N ALA A 117 -0.12 -6.94 -12.54
CA ALA A 117 -1.02 -8.08 -12.33
C ALA A 117 -2.47 -7.77 -12.74
N ARG A 118 -2.87 -6.49 -12.73
CA ARG A 118 -4.23 -6.03 -13.03
C ARG A 118 -4.23 -4.80 -13.96
N PRO A 119 -3.78 -4.92 -15.22
CA PRO A 119 -3.62 -3.78 -16.13
C PRO A 119 -4.95 -3.11 -16.54
N LEU A 120 -6.06 -3.86 -16.48
CA LEU A 120 -7.39 -3.37 -16.85
C LEU A 120 -8.00 -2.45 -15.78
N ARG A 121 -7.52 -2.48 -14.54
CA ARG A 121 -8.07 -1.68 -13.43
C ARG A 121 -7.48 -0.28 -13.40
N GLU A 122 -8.29 0.72 -13.09
CA GLU A 122 -7.81 2.09 -12.96
C GLU A 122 -7.06 2.27 -11.63
N MET A 123 -5.83 2.76 -11.71
CA MET A 123 -5.04 3.07 -10.53
C MET A 123 -5.43 4.47 -10.04
N SER A 124 -6.13 4.56 -8.90
CA SER A 124 -6.39 5.83 -8.25
C SER A 124 -5.30 6.15 -7.21
N PRO A 125 -5.03 7.43 -6.90
CA PRO A 125 -4.13 7.80 -5.81
C PRO A 125 -4.57 7.22 -4.45
N ALA A 126 -5.89 7.08 -4.24
CA ALA A 126 -6.47 6.47 -3.03
C ALA A 126 -6.21 4.95 -2.96
N THR A 127 -6.13 4.28 -4.11
CA THR A 127 -5.71 2.87 -4.18
C THR A 127 -4.24 2.75 -3.77
N GLY A 128 -3.42 3.69 -4.24
CA GLY A 128 -2.00 3.80 -3.89
C GLY A 128 -1.77 4.02 -2.40
N THR A 129 -2.50 4.94 -1.75
CA THR A 129 -2.40 5.17 -0.30
C THR A 129 -2.73 3.92 0.50
N ARG A 130 -3.81 3.21 0.14
CA ARG A 130 -4.23 1.98 0.83
C ARG A 130 -3.18 0.88 0.72
N LEU A 131 -2.62 0.66 -0.47
CA LEU A 131 -1.55 -0.32 -0.67
C LEU A 131 -0.27 0.04 0.09
N GLY A 132 0.15 1.31 0.01
CA GLY A 132 1.35 1.78 0.68
C GLY A 132 1.22 1.77 2.22
N GLY A 133 0.08 2.21 2.75
CA GLY A 133 -0.20 2.20 4.19
C GLY A 133 -0.32 0.78 4.75
N THR A 134 -0.96 -0.13 4.03
CA THR A 134 -1.02 -1.56 4.42
C THR A 134 0.35 -2.22 4.38
N LEU A 135 1.19 -1.90 3.40
CA LEU A 135 2.59 -2.33 3.39
C LEU A 135 3.35 -1.85 4.64
N GLY A 136 3.25 -0.55 4.95
CA GLY A 136 3.89 0.05 6.12
C GLY A 136 3.44 -0.61 7.43
N LEU A 137 2.13 -0.89 7.56
CA LEU A 137 1.57 -1.61 8.70
C LEU A 137 2.12 -3.05 8.81
N MET A 138 2.12 -3.80 7.71
CA MET A 138 2.64 -5.19 7.69
C MET A 138 4.14 -5.23 8.02
N MET A 139 4.92 -4.29 7.49
CA MET A 139 6.35 -4.20 7.81
C MET A 139 6.59 -3.83 9.26
N GLY A 140 5.91 -2.78 9.77
CA GLY A 140 6.07 -2.33 11.14
C GLY A 140 5.67 -3.40 12.17
N THR A 141 4.55 -4.09 11.93
CA THR A 141 4.10 -5.20 12.79
C THR A 141 5.06 -6.39 12.76
N LEU A 142 5.56 -6.78 11.58
CA LEU A 142 6.53 -7.87 11.47
C LEU A 142 7.85 -7.54 12.17
N VAL A 143 8.35 -6.31 12.03
CA VAL A 143 9.55 -5.84 12.75
C VAL A 143 9.34 -5.89 14.26
N ALA A 144 8.21 -5.38 14.76
CA ALA A 144 7.90 -5.41 16.19
C ALA A 144 7.84 -6.85 16.74
N VAL A 145 7.21 -7.76 16.01
CA VAL A 145 7.12 -9.18 16.40
C VAL A 145 8.50 -9.84 16.41
N ILE A 146 9.30 -9.64 15.36
CA ILE A 146 10.66 -10.21 15.27
C ILE A 146 11.53 -9.68 16.41
N THR A 147 11.52 -8.37 16.66
CA THR A 147 12.30 -7.79 17.75
C THR A 147 11.83 -8.30 19.11
N GLY A 148 10.51 -8.41 19.32
CA GLY A 148 9.94 -8.94 20.57
C GLY A 148 10.34 -10.39 20.83
N ILE A 149 10.20 -11.27 19.82
CA ILE A 149 10.63 -12.67 19.90
C ILE A 149 12.13 -12.76 20.14
N THR A 150 12.93 -11.98 19.42
CA THR A 150 14.39 -11.99 19.57
C THR A 150 14.82 -11.56 20.96
N GLY A 151 14.25 -10.47 21.48
CA GLY A 151 14.50 -10.01 22.84
C GLY A 151 14.09 -11.04 23.89
N PHE A 152 12.93 -11.68 23.72
CA PHE A 152 12.47 -12.76 24.59
C PHE A 152 13.45 -13.93 24.60
N VAL A 153 13.88 -14.40 23.42
CA VAL A 153 14.83 -15.50 23.30
C VAL A 153 16.19 -15.13 23.90
N LEU A 154 16.72 -13.95 23.60
CA LEU A 154 17.99 -13.48 24.18
C LEU A 154 17.95 -13.45 25.72
N ARG A 155 16.86 -12.93 26.28
CA ARG A 155 16.70 -12.80 27.72
C ARG A 155 16.51 -14.16 28.42
N TYR A 156 15.58 -14.98 27.97
CA TYR A 156 15.19 -16.20 28.70
C TYR A 156 15.97 -17.44 28.29
N ARG A 157 16.38 -17.55 27.01
CA ARG A 157 17.11 -18.73 26.54
C ARG A 157 18.61 -18.56 26.66
N PHE A 158 19.13 -17.36 26.40
CA PHE A 158 20.55 -17.08 26.40
C PHE A 158 21.03 -16.32 27.64
N HIS A 159 20.13 -15.89 28.53
CA HIS A 159 20.46 -15.09 29.72
C HIS A 159 21.31 -13.85 29.37
N SER A 160 21.07 -13.30 28.17
CA SER A 160 21.79 -12.16 27.64
C SER A 160 21.04 -10.88 27.97
N HIS A 161 21.75 -9.91 28.55
CA HIS A 161 21.24 -8.58 28.86
C HIS A 161 21.57 -7.54 27.79
N VAL A 162 22.13 -7.95 26.65
CA VAL A 162 22.59 -7.03 25.59
C VAL A 162 21.51 -6.06 25.12
N MET A 163 20.24 -6.47 25.10
CA MET A 163 19.13 -5.61 24.71
C MET A 163 18.75 -4.64 25.82
N ASP A 164 18.75 -5.09 27.08
CA ASP A 164 18.49 -4.25 28.25
C ASP A 164 19.58 -3.18 28.39
N ASP A 165 20.85 -3.56 28.25
CA ASP A 165 22.03 -2.68 28.33
C ASP A 165 21.97 -1.57 27.26
N LYS A 166 21.44 -1.88 26.08
CA LYS A 166 21.26 -0.89 25.01
C LYS A 166 20.10 0.04 25.28
N ILE A 167 19.00 -0.46 25.84
CA ILE A 167 17.86 0.38 26.25
C ILE A 167 18.29 1.34 27.35
N SER A 168 19.05 0.87 28.35
CA SER A 168 19.59 1.74 29.40
C SER A 168 20.57 2.75 28.83
N ALA A 169 21.51 2.33 27.95
CA ALA A 169 22.46 3.25 27.33
C ALA A 169 21.78 4.35 26.48
N ALA A 170 20.72 4.00 25.73
CA ALA A 170 19.94 4.97 24.97
C ALA A 170 19.17 5.93 25.87
N SER A 171 18.60 5.43 26.97
CA SER A 171 17.88 6.24 27.96
C SER A 171 18.83 7.20 28.69
N ASP A 172 20.03 6.75 29.04
CA ASP A 172 21.08 7.58 29.63
C ASP A 172 21.55 8.68 28.68
N ALA A 173 21.70 8.38 27.39
CA ALA A 173 22.05 9.37 26.37
C ALA A 173 20.94 10.44 26.23
N MET A 174 19.68 10.01 26.21
CA MET A 174 18.53 10.92 26.19
C MET A 174 18.48 11.79 27.45
N MET A 175 18.73 11.19 28.62
CA MET A 175 18.75 11.91 29.91
C MET A 175 19.83 12.99 29.92
N LYS A 176 21.04 12.68 29.46
CA LYS A 176 22.12 13.67 29.35
C LYS A 176 21.70 14.86 28.49
N GLN A 177 21.06 14.61 27.35
CA GLN A 177 20.57 15.68 26.48
C GLN A 177 19.47 16.53 27.14
N ILE A 178 18.58 15.91 27.94
CA ILE A 178 17.57 16.65 28.72
C ILE A 178 18.24 17.48 29.81
N MET A 179 19.19 16.93 30.56
CA MET A 179 19.90 17.66 31.62
C MET A 179 20.67 18.87 31.08
N GLU A 180 21.22 18.78 29.87
CA GLU A 180 21.90 19.90 29.20
C GLU A 180 20.94 21.01 28.75
N THR A 181 19.69 20.67 28.41
CA THR A 181 18.72 21.63 27.88
C THR A 181 17.79 22.20 28.95
N SER A 182 17.41 21.41 29.95
CA SER A 182 16.56 21.81 31.08
C SER A 182 16.64 20.77 32.21
N PRO A 183 17.29 21.06 33.35
CA PRO A 183 17.42 20.10 34.44
C PRO A 183 16.05 19.74 35.02
N PRO A 184 15.64 18.45 34.96
CA PRO A 184 14.33 18.03 35.46
C PRO A 184 14.31 17.98 37.00
N PRO A 185 13.14 18.12 37.64
CA PRO A 185 13.01 17.99 39.08
C PRO A 185 13.39 16.58 39.55
N PRO A 186 13.93 16.43 40.77
CA PRO A 186 14.49 15.16 41.27
C PRO A 186 13.46 14.02 41.37
N GLU A 187 12.18 14.35 41.58
CA GLU A 187 11.08 13.38 41.58
C GLU A 187 10.89 12.74 40.19
N LEU A 188 11.12 13.50 39.12
CA LEU A 188 11.00 13.02 37.75
C LEU A 188 12.15 12.08 37.37
N LEU A 189 13.34 12.31 37.92
CA LEU A 189 14.54 11.48 37.65
C LEU A 189 14.34 10.03 38.11
N GLY A 190 13.77 9.83 39.30
CA GLY A 190 13.48 8.48 39.81
C GLY A 190 12.44 7.75 38.95
N PHE A 191 11.43 8.46 38.45
CA PHE A 191 10.44 7.89 37.53
C PHE A 191 11.05 7.55 36.17
N LEU A 192 11.87 8.43 35.61
CA LEU A 192 12.53 8.21 34.31
C LEU A 192 13.52 7.05 34.32
N GLN A 193 14.12 6.74 35.47
CA GLN A 193 15.02 5.58 35.63
C GLN A 193 14.27 4.26 35.95
N SER A 194 12.95 4.32 36.13
CA SER A 194 12.17 3.13 36.46
C SER A 194 12.10 2.15 35.27
N PRO A 195 12.14 0.83 35.51
CA PRO A 195 12.02 -0.16 34.45
C PRO A 195 10.67 -0.09 33.71
N GLU A 196 9.61 0.35 34.40
CA GLU A 196 8.29 0.59 33.81
C GLU A 196 8.34 1.71 32.76
N PHE A 197 9.07 2.79 33.06
CA PHE A 197 9.27 3.87 32.10
C PHE A 197 10.06 3.41 30.87
N HIS A 198 11.13 2.63 31.05
CA HIS A 198 11.90 2.07 29.92
C HIS A 198 11.04 1.13 29.04
N ALA A 199 10.22 0.28 29.65
CA ALA A 199 9.31 -0.58 28.90
C ALA A 199 8.27 0.25 28.13
N GLY A 200 7.68 1.26 28.77
CA GLY A 200 6.71 2.17 28.16
C GLY A 200 7.31 2.98 27.01
N SER A 201 8.51 3.54 27.19
CA SER A 201 9.19 4.33 26.16
C SER A 201 9.57 3.47 24.95
N PHE A 202 9.97 2.21 25.17
CA PHE A 202 10.25 1.26 24.11
C PHE A 202 9.00 0.94 23.28
N ILE A 203 7.88 0.59 23.94
CA ILE A 203 6.60 0.33 23.26
C ILE A 203 6.14 1.57 22.49
N ALA A 204 6.24 2.75 23.09
CA ALA A 204 5.90 4.01 22.45
C ALA A 204 6.78 4.28 21.21
N GLY A 205 8.09 4.02 21.29
CA GLY A 205 9.03 4.14 20.18
C GLY A 205 8.68 3.22 19.00
N TYR A 206 8.32 1.96 19.28
CA TYR A 206 7.83 1.04 18.24
C TYR A 206 6.51 1.48 17.65
N GLY A 207 5.57 1.92 18.49
CA GLY A 207 4.29 2.48 18.03
C GLY A 207 4.49 3.67 17.08
N MET A 208 5.38 4.60 17.46
CA MET A 208 5.77 5.74 16.63
C MET A 208 6.43 5.29 15.32
N THR A 209 7.31 4.29 15.37
CA THR A 209 7.96 3.74 14.17
C THR A 209 6.94 3.13 13.21
N VAL A 210 5.99 2.34 13.72
CA VAL A 210 4.89 1.77 12.92
C VAL A 210 4.06 2.89 12.29
N MET A 211 3.73 3.93 13.06
CA MET A 211 2.97 5.08 12.57
C MET A 211 3.72 5.82 11.45
N LEU A 212 5.02 6.06 11.61
CA LEU A 212 5.87 6.65 10.58
C LEU A 212 5.94 5.79 9.32
N LEU A 213 6.06 4.46 9.45
CA LEU A 213 6.06 3.53 8.32
C LEU A 213 4.74 3.56 7.55
N ILE A 214 3.60 3.64 8.26
CA ILE A 214 2.28 3.76 7.63
C ILE A 214 2.17 5.10 6.89
N VAL A 215 2.59 6.21 7.49
CA VAL A 215 2.54 7.53 6.87
C VAL A 215 3.45 7.58 5.64
N ALA A 216 4.71 7.17 5.78
CA ALA A 216 5.67 7.13 4.67
C ALA A 216 5.18 6.23 3.55
N GLY A 217 4.72 5.02 3.87
CA GLY A 217 4.15 4.08 2.90
C GLY A 217 2.93 4.67 2.19
N SER A 218 2.01 5.30 2.92
CA SER A 218 0.81 5.93 2.36
C SER A 218 1.15 7.07 1.40
N VAL A 219 2.09 7.94 1.76
CA VAL A 219 2.55 9.05 0.91
C VAL A 219 3.23 8.53 -0.35
N CYS A 220 4.17 7.59 -0.22
CA CYS A 220 4.86 7.01 -1.38
C CYS A 220 3.90 6.24 -2.30
N GLY A 221 2.97 5.49 -1.72
CA GLY A 221 1.91 4.80 -2.45
C GLY A 221 0.97 5.75 -3.19
N TRP A 222 0.61 6.88 -2.57
CA TRP A 222 -0.17 7.95 -3.21
C TRP A 222 0.54 8.50 -4.44
N ILE A 223 1.82 8.86 -4.29
CA ILE A 223 2.65 9.38 -5.39
C ILE A 223 2.72 8.35 -6.52
N ALA A 224 2.96 7.07 -6.20
CA ALA A 224 2.98 5.99 -7.18
C ALA A 224 1.65 5.90 -7.95
N GLY A 225 0.52 5.87 -7.22
CA GLY A 225 -0.81 5.82 -7.83
C GLY A 225 -1.10 7.01 -8.75
N ALA A 226 -0.73 8.22 -8.32
CA ALA A 226 -0.87 9.44 -9.12
C ALA A 226 -0.01 9.40 -10.40
N LEU A 227 1.25 8.94 -10.29
CA LEU A 227 2.16 8.81 -11.44
C LEU A 227 1.63 7.80 -12.48
N PHE A 228 1.14 6.65 -12.04
CA PHE A 228 0.60 5.64 -12.95
C PHE A 228 -0.70 6.08 -13.62
N ARG A 229 -1.57 6.82 -12.91
CA ARG A 229 -2.75 7.45 -13.51
C ARG A 229 -2.37 8.46 -14.59
N ALA A 230 -1.45 9.36 -14.28
CA ALA A 230 -0.99 10.40 -15.21
C ALA A 230 -0.29 9.82 -16.45
N ARG A 231 0.39 8.67 -16.33
CA ARG A 231 0.98 7.96 -17.48
C ARG A 231 -0.10 7.35 -18.38
N ARG A 232 -1.14 6.75 -17.80
CA ARG A 232 -2.24 6.15 -18.59
C ARG A 232 -3.01 7.20 -19.38
N GLN A 233 -3.30 8.35 -18.77
CA GLN A 233 -3.99 9.46 -19.44
C GLN A 233 -3.19 9.99 -20.64
N ARG A 234 -1.86 10.12 -20.51
CA ARG A 234 -0.98 10.54 -21.60
C ARG A 234 -0.90 9.58 -22.77
N ASN A 235 -1.12 8.27 -22.55
CA ASN A 235 -1.12 7.28 -23.62
C ASN A 235 -2.46 7.19 -24.36
N LEU A 236 -3.50 7.84 -23.85
CA LEU A 236 -4.85 7.86 -24.43
C LEU A 236 -5.16 9.18 -25.16
N SER A 237 -4.33 10.21 -24.99
CA SER A 237 -4.37 11.51 -25.69
C SER A 237 -3.45 11.51 -26.90
#